data_AF-A0A1L6XBS8-F1
#
_entry.id   AF-A0A1L6XBS8-F1
#
_cell.length_a   1.000
_cell.length_b   1.000
_cell.length_c   1.000
_cell.angle_alpha   90.00
_cell.angle_beta   90.00
_cell.angle_gamma   90.00
#
_symmetry.space_group_name_H-M   'P 1'
#
loop_
_entity.id
_entity.type
_entity.pdbx_description
1 polymer ?
#
loop_
_entity_poly.entity_id
_entity_poly.type
_entity_poly.pdbx_seq_one_letter_code
_entity_poly.pdbx_strand_id
1 'polypeptide(L)'
;MKKTIVLSHPKLAESAVQSFLLEGLNWLDAGVNIIKLDQKLLRSTLSLAEQRELILNSAEVFLQFPLYWYSAPASLAQWQEELFTDKFVHDLQEKNKVQPATLAAVISMADKSADFGAGARIGRTISELLSPFQAFAEKVGFSYRKPFIIEQFNYQTPKQQERTLIEYLMYIADADASFEQRSEWLLAQLTKIEQTANSAILRDYLQQQLDEYRLLDATLGEIKNDRE
;
A
#
# COMPACT_ATOMS: atom_id res chain seq x y z
N MET A 1 4.69 -3.38 -12.47
CA MET A 1 4.04 -2.11 -12.87
C MET A 1 4.64 -0.97 -12.05
N LYS A 2 4.67 0.26 -12.58
CA LYS A 2 5.22 1.43 -11.87
C LYS A 2 4.27 1.86 -10.75
N LYS A 3 4.83 2.21 -9.60
CA LYS A 3 4.10 2.56 -8.37
C LYS A 3 4.66 3.84 -7.80
N THR A 4 3.79 4.69 -7.26
CA THR A 4 4.19 5.93 -6.60
C THR A 4 3.61 5.99 -5.19
N ILE A 5 4.47 6.26 -4.20
CA ILE A 5 4.07 6.55 -2.84
C ILE A 5 4.19 8.05 -2.60
N VAL A 6 3.07 8.67 -2.23
CA VAL A 6 3.01 10.05 -1.75
C VAL A 6 3.04 10.04 -0.24
N LEU A 7 4.18 10.39 0.33
CA LEU A 7 4.44 10.32 1.76
C LEU A 7 4.25 11.69 2.42
N SER A 8 3.25 11.78 3.29
CA SER A 8 3.00 12.95 4.13
C SER A 8 3.19 12.58 5.60
N HIS A 9 4.18 13.18 6.27
CA HIS A 9 4.42 12.93 7.69
C HIS A 9 5.00 14.19 8.37
N PRO A 10 4.51 14.58 9.57
CA PRO A 10 4.92 15.82 10.21
C PRO A 10 6.37 15.91 10.62
N LYS A 11 6.89 14.80 11.13
CA LYS A 11 8.28 14.70 11.53
C LYS A 11 8.90 13.51 10.84
N LEU A 12 8.99 13.57 9.50
CA LEU A 12 9.45 12.43 8.71
C LEU A 12 10.85 11.98 9.15
N ALA A 13 11.77 12.92 9.41
CA ALA A 13 13.13 12.63 9.86
C ALA A 13 13.20 11.93 11.24
N GLU A 14 12.19 12.10 12.09
CA GLU A 14 12.13 11.49 13.42
C GLU A 14 11.28 10.20 13.43
N SER A 15 10.65 9.86 12.30
CA SER A 15 9.69 8.76 12.25
C SER A 15 10.38 7.42 11.99
N ALA A 16 10.66 6.68 13.06
CA ALA A 16 11.22 5.33 12.97
C ALA A 16 10.37 4.41 12.08
N VAL A 17 9.04 4.54 12.16
CA VAL A 17 8.09 3.76 11.36
C VAL A 17 8.30 4.03 9.86
N GLN A 18 8.30 5.30 9.47
CA GLN A 18 8.39 5.65 8.05
C GLN A 18 9.77 5.31 7.49
N SER A 19 10.84 5.58 8.24
CA SER A 19 12.19 5.17 7.84
C SER A 19 12.28 3.66 7.64
N PHE A 20 11.75 2.86 8.57
CA PHE A 20 11.76 1.39 8.46
C PHE A 20 11.01 0.88 7.22
N LEU A 21 9.83 1.42 6.95
CA LEU A 21 9.04 1.03 5.77
C LEU A 21 9.70 1.46 4.46
N LEU A 22 10.27 2.66 4.41
CA LEU A 22 10.95 3.18 3.22
C LEU A 22 12.22 2.37 2.89
N GLU A 23 13.02 2.02 3.89
CA GLU A 23 14.19 1.15 3.69
C GLU A 23 13.79 -0.23 3.17
N GLY A 24 12.66 -0.76 3.65
CA GLY A 24 12.12 -2.03 3.18
C GLY A 24 11.72 -2.04 1.71
N LEU A 25 11.36 -0.90 1.11
CA LEU A 25 10.98 -0.83 -0.31
C LEU A 25 12.13 -1.21 -1.24
N ASN A 26 13.39 -1.11 -0.78
CA ASN A 26 14.57 -1.54 -1.54
C ASN A 26 14.56 -3.06 -1.87
N TRP A 27 13.71 -3.85 -1.20
CA TRP A 27 13.54 -5.28 -1.46
C TRP A 27 12.55 -5.59 -2.59
N LEU A 28 11.88 -4.57 -3.15
CA LEU A 28 10.98 -4.73 -4.29
C LEU A 28 11.74 -4.57 -5.61
N ASP A 29 11.59 -5.53 -6.53
CA ASP A 29 12.27 -5.49 -7.84
C ASP A 29 11.73 -4.37 -8.74
N ALA A 30 10.43 -4.15 -8.67
CA ALA A 30 9.78 -3.04 -9.33
C ALA A 30 10.00 -1.80 -8.47
N GLY A 31 11.03 -1.01 -8.81
CA GLY A 31 11.33 0.24 -8.12
C GLY A 31 10.08 1.10 -7.89
N VAL A 32 9.99 1.68 -6.70
CA VAL A 32 8.84 2.49 -6.26
C VAL A 32 9.25 3.96 -6.21
N ASN A 33 8.49 4.82 -6.89
CA ASN A 33 8.73 6.25 -6.82
C ASN A 33 8.23 6.79 -5.48
N ILE A 34 8.98 7.69 -4.86
CA ILE A 34 8.60 8.29 -3.57
C ILE A 34 8.53 9.80 -3.73
N ILE A 35 7.34 10.36 -3.54
CA ILE A 35 7.10 11.79 -3.42
C ILE A 35 7.00 12.12 -1.94
N LYS A 36 8.04 12.72 -1.37
CA LYS A 36 8.06 13.16 0.04
C LYS A 36 7.50 14.58 0.13
N LEU A 37 6.44 14.77 0.91
CA LEU A 37 5.86 16.09 1.16
C LEU A 37 6.52 16.70 2.41
N ASP A 38 7.30 17.76 2.22
CA ASP A 38 7.87 18.53 3.33
C ASP A 38 6.74 19.25 4.07
N GLN A 39 6.73 19.16 5.40
CA GLN A 39 5.68 19.78 6.18
C GLN A 39 5.91 21.25 6.51
N LYS A 40 7.16 21.72 6.61
CA LYS A 40 7.43 23.14 6.86
C LYS A 40 7.07 23.98 5.64
N LEU A 41 7.32 23.42 4.46
CA LEU A 41 7.04 24.05 3.18
C LEU A 41 5.68 23.63 2.60
N LEU A 42 5.02 22.65 3.23
CA LEU A 42 3.78 21.99 2.78
C LEU A 42 3.85 21.50 1.32
N ARG A 43 5.05 21.20 0.81
CA ARG A 43 5.30 20.89 -0.60
C ARG A 43 6.45 19.89 -0.76
N SER A 44 6.52 19.24 -1.92
CA SER A 44 7.67 18.41 -2.30
C SER A 44 8.85 19.26 -2.77
N THR A 45 10.05 18.70 -2.73
CA THR A 45 11.22 19.25 -3.45
C THR A 45 11.12 19.04 -4.96
N LEU A 46 10.32 18.07 -5.41
CA LEU A 46 10.00 17.86 -6.82
C LEU A 46 9.06 18.97 -7.29
N SER A 47 9.27 19.46 -8.51
CA SER A 47 8.34 20.35 -9.17
C SER A 47 6.98 19.68 -9.38
N LEU A 48 5.91 20.48 -9.48
CA LEU A 48 4.58 19.94 -9.77
C LEU A 48 4.54 19.19 -11.12
N ALA A 49 5.37 19.57 -12.09
CA ALA A 49 5.46 18.88 -13.38
C ALA A 49 6.03 17.46 -13.23
N GLU A 50 7.15 17.31 -12.51
CA GLU A 50 7.75 16.00 -12.22
C GLU A 50 6.78 15.11 -11.44
N GLN A 51 6.09 15.66 -10.45
CA GLN A 51 5.10 14.91 -9.67
C GLN A 51 3.93 14.43 -10.53
N ARG A 52 3.40 15.29 -11.41
CA ARG A 52 2.34 14.89 -12.35
C ARG A 52 2.80 13.77 -13.28
N GLU A 53 4.02 13.86 -13.80
CA GLU A 53 4.60 12.82 -14.64
C GLU A 53 4.72 11.48 -13.91
N LEU A 54 5.16 11.48 -12.65
CA LEU A 54 5.21 10.27 -11.82
C LEU A 54 3.82 9.65 -11.65
N ILE A 55 2.81 10.45 -11.33
CA ILE A 55 1.42 10.00 -11.16
C ILE A 55 0.86 9.43 -12.47
N LEU A 56 1.03 10.13 -13.60
CA LEU A 56 0.58 9.69 -14.92
C LEU A 56 1.18 8.36 -15.36
N ASN A 57 2.44 8.12 -14.98
CA ASN A 57 3.15 6.89 -15.32
C ASN A 57 2.94 5.75 -14.31
N SER A 58 2.15 5.95 -13.26
CA SER A 58 1.93 4.96 -12.21
C SER A 58 0.63 4.19 -12.42
N ALA A 59 0.71 2.87 -12.28
CA ALA A 59 -0.48 2.03 -12.22
C ALA A 59 -1.16 2.10 -10.84
N GLU A 60 -0.36 2.33 -9.79
CA GLU A 60 -0.87 2.49 -8.42
C GLU A 60 -0.23 3.70 -7.74
N VAL A 61 -1.07 4.44 -7.01
CA VAL A 61 -0.69 5.61 -6.21
C VAL A 61 -1.10 5.34 -4.76
N PHE A 62 -0.12 5.33 -3.87
CA PHE A 62 -0.32 5.11 -2.44
C PHE A 62 -0.19 6.43 -1.69
N LEU A 63 -1.23 6.82 -0.95
CA LEU A 63 -1.18 7.96 -0.03
C LEU A 63 -0.75 7.45 1.35
N GLN A 64 0.50 7.69 1.73
CA GLN A 64 1.07 7.20 2.98
C GLN A 64 1.18 8.31 4.02
N PHE A 65 0.47 8.16 5.14
CA PHE A 65 0.44 9.19 6.18
C PHE A 65 0.01 8.67 7.55
N PRO A 66 0.41 9.32 8.65
CA PRO A 66 -0.16 9.01 9.95
C PRO A 66 -1.55 9.63 10.08
N LEU A 67 -2.50 8.89 10.64
CA LEU A 67 -3.88 9.33 10.86
C LEU A 67 -3.96 10.17 12.14
N TYR A 68 -3.63 11.46 12.06
CA TYR A 68 -3.67 12.37 13.19
C TYR A 68 -5.03 13.05 13.28
N TRP A 69 -5.63 13.02 14.47
CA TRP A 69 -6.98 13.54 14.69
C TRP A 69 -7.99 13.02 13.65
N TYR A 70 -7.84 11.75 13.28
CA TYR A 70 -8.68 11.06 12.29
C TYR A 70 -8.63 11.66 10.88
N SER A 71 -7.56 12.39 10.54
CA SER A 71 -7.35 13.01 9.23
C SER A 71 -5.90 12.88 8.76
N ALA A 72 -5.65 13.24 7.50
CA ALA A 72 -4.31 13.34 6.96
C ALA A 72 -3.62 14.64 7.41
N PRO A 73 -2.26 14.67 7.41
CA PRO A 73 -1.54 15.90 7.69
C PRO A 73 -1.78 16.96 6.62
N ALA A 74 -1.71 18.24 7.00
CA ALA A 74 -2.03 19.38 6.14
C ALA A 74 -1.28 19.41 4.80
N SER A 75 -0.03 18.92 4.77
CA SER A 75 0.75 18.88 3.53
C SER A 75 0.13 17.98 2.46
N LEU A 76 -0.64 16.95 2.84
CA LEU A 76 -1.34 16.12 1.87
C LEU A 76 -2.51 16.86 1.22
N ALA A 77 -3.29 17.58 2.02
CA ALA A 77 -4.39 18.40 1.50
C ALA A 77 -3.86 19.50 0.57
N GLN A 78 -2.81 20.22 0.98
CA GLN A 78 -2.14 21.21 0.15
C GLN A 78 -1.65 20.61 -1.19
N TRP A 79 -1.02 19.44 -1.12
CA TRP A 79 -0.56 18.73 -2.32
C TRP A 79 -1.71 18.35 -3.24
N GLN A 80 -2.86 17.91 -2.71
CA GLN A 80 -4.04 17.62 -3.51
C GLN A 80 -4.52 18.87 -4.25
N GLU A 81 -4.61 20.01 -3.57
CA GLU A 81 -5.05 21.29 -4.14
C GLU A 81 -4.11 21.81 -5.24
N GLU A 82 -2.79 21.71 -5.04
CA GLU A 82 -1.79 22.21 -5.99
C GLU A 82 -1.63 21.29 -7.22
N LEU A 83 -1.64 19.98 -7.01
CA LEU A 83 -1.36 19.02 -8.08
C LEU A 83 -2.59 18.82 -8.99
N PHE A 84 -3.78 18.64 -8.40
CA PHE A 84 -5.01 18.26 -9.08
C PHE A 84 -5.87 19.46 -9.47
N THR A 85 -5.30 20.31 -10.34
CA THR A 85 -6.06 21.38 -11.00
C THR A 85 -7.12 20.81 -11.92
N ASP A 86 -8.19 21.56 -12.20
CA ASP A 86 -9.26 21.14 -13.11
C ASP A 86 -8.74 20.64 -14.46
N LYS A 87 -7.72 21.34 -15.01
CA LYS A 87 -7.06 20.94 -16.24
C LYS A 87 -6.38 19.57 -16.11
N PHE A 88 -5.64 19.34 -15.04
CA PHE A 88 -4.94 18.08 -14.83
C PHE A 88 -5.92 16.93 -14.58
N VAL A 89 -6.98 17.17 -13.81
CA VAL A 89 -8.05 16.17 -13.60
C VAL A 89 -8.73 15.81 -14.91
N HIS A 90 -9.02 16.80 -15.76
CA HIS A 90 -9.54 16.56 -17.10
C HIS A 90 -8.58 15.73 -17.95
N ASP A 91 -7.28 16.06 -17.94
CA ASP A 91 -6.25 15.31 -18.67
C ASP A 91 -6.14 13.85 -18.19
N LEU A 92 -6.33 13.59 -16.88
CA LEU A 92 -6.37 12.22 -16.31
C LEU A 92 -7.60 11.42 -16.78
N GLN A 93 -8.74 12.08 -16.95
CA GLN A 93 -10.00 11.45 -17.33
C GLN A 93 -10.12 11.19 -18.84
N GLU A 94 -9.31 11.84 -19.68
CA GLU A 94 -9.29 11.58 -21.12
C GLU A 94 -8.78 10.15 -21.40
N LYS A 95 -9.73 9.27 -21.78
CA LYS A 95 -9.61 7.80 -21.94
C LYS A 95 -8.46 7.26 -22.80
N ASN A 96 -7.68 8.10 -23.48
CA ASN A 96 -6.62 7.68 -24.39
C ASN A 96 -5.20 8.10 -23.98
N LYS A 97 -5.01 8.74 -22.81
CA LYS A 97 -3.68 9.26 -22.41
C LYS A 97 -3.07 8.60 -21.18
N VAL A 98 -3.86 7.96 -20.32
CA VAL A 98 -3.39 7.47 -19.02
C VAL A 98 -3.95 6.07 -18.74
N GLN A 99 -3.12 5.16 -18.23
CA GLN A 99 -3.61 3.87 -17.73
C GLN A 99 -4.53 4.12 -16.53
N PRO A 100 -5.58 3.30 -16.31
CA PRO A 100 -6.41 3.44 -15.12
C PRO A 100 -5.54 3.22 -13.88
N ALA A 101 -5.27 4.31 -13.15
CA ALA A 101 -4.52 4.23 -11.91
C ALA A 101 -5.45 3.81 -10.76
N THR A 102 -4.89 3.05 -9.82
CA THR A 102 -5.56 2.71 -8.56
C THR A 102 -4.97 3.53 -7.43
N LEU A 103 -5.82 4.12 -6.60
CA LEU A 103 -5.43 4.86 -5.41
C LEU A 103 -5.69 4.01 -4.16
N ALA A 104 -4.76 4.04 -3.21
CA ALA A 104 -4.96 3.41 -1.92
C ALA A 104 -4.30 4.22 -0.80
N ALA A 105 -4.88 4.20 0.39
CA ALA A 105 -4.26 4.82 1.56
C ALA A 105 -3.41 3.80 2.33
N VAL A 106 -2.26 4.23 2.82
CA VAL A 106 -1.40 3.50 3.77
C VAL A 106 -1.33 4.34 5.03
N ILE A 107 -2.10 3.96 6.04
CA ILE A 107 -2.22 4.78 7.25
C ILE A 107 -1.55 4.15 8.45
N SER A 108 -0.89 4.98 9.26
CA SER A 108 -0.42 4.58 10.59
C SER A 108 -1.22 5.25 11.70
N MET A 109 -1.55 4.51 12.76
CA MET A 109 -2.33 5.02 13.88
C MET A 109 -1.90 4.43 15.23
N ALA A 110 -2.17 5.17 16.29
CA ALA A 110 -1.89 4.76 17.67
C ALA A 110 -3.00 3.90 18.29
N ASP A 111 -4.21 4.00 17.75
CA ASP A 111 -5.37 3.21 18.18
C ASP A 111 -5.34 1.80 17.58
N LYS A 112 -6.06 0.87 18.19
CA LYS A 112 -6.24 -0.48 17.62
C LYS A 112 -7.41 -0.46 16.65
N SER A 113 -7.38 -1.31 15.64
CA SER A 113 -8.49 -1.50 14.71
C SER A 113 -9.79 -1.89 15.42
N ALA A 114 -9.69 -2.59 16.56
CA ALA A 114 -10.83 -2.93 17.42
C ALA A 114 -11.53 -1.72 18.08
N ASP A 115 -10.89 -0.55 18.12
CA ASP A 115 -11.50 0.68 18.63
C ASP A 115 -12.45 1.33 17.59
N PHE A 116 -12.40 0.88 16.34
CA PHE A 116 -13.19 1.39 15.22
C PHE A 116 -14.40 0.49 14.93
N GLY A 117 -15.52 1.10 14.60
CA GLY A 117 -16.78 0.43 14.29
C GLY A 117 -17.93 0.86 15.20
N ALA A 118 -19.14 0.46 14.83
CA ALA A 118 -20.34 0.75 15.60
C ALA A 118 -20.26 0.11 17.00
N GLY A 119 -20.45 0.90 18.05
CA GLY A 119 -20.38 0.44 19.45
C GLY A 119 -18.95 0.28 20.00
N ALA A 120 -17.91 0.46 19.19
CA ALA A 120 -16.53 0.56 19.66
C ALA A 120 -16.23 1.97 20.18
N ARG A 121 -15.06 2.15 20.82
CA ARG A 121 -14.67 3.40 21.49
C ARG A 121 -14.75 4.64 20.59
N ILE A 122 -14.38 4.52 19.32
CA ILE A 122 -14.38 5.63 18.35
C ILE A 122 -15.75 5.77 17.66
N GLY A 123 -16.55 4.70 17.63
CA GLY A 123 -17.90 4.71 17.07
C GLY A 123 -17.98 4.88 15.55
N ARG A 124 -16.85 4.87 14.85
CA ARG A 124 -16.73 5.00 13.39
C ARG A 124 -15.75 3.98 12.85
N THR A 125 -16.02 3.48 11.65
CA THR A 125 -15.12 2.59 10.91
C THR A 125 -13.99 3.38 10.26
N ILE A 126 -12.87 2.72 9.99
CA ILE A 126 -11.75 3.33 9.25
C ILE A 126 -12.20 3.73 7.83
N SER A 127 -13.05 2.93 7.20
CA SER A 127 -13.61 3.22 5.88
C SER A 127 -14.41 4.52 5.85
N GLU A 128 -15.20 4.81 6.89
CA GLU A 128 -15.91 6.10 7.00
C GLU A 128 -14.92 7.27 7.08
N LEU A 129 -13.86 7.14 7.88
CA LEU A 129 -12.85 8.18 8.06
C LEU A 129 -12.05 8.44 6.77
N LEU A 130 -11.84 7.40 5.95
CA LEU A 130 -11.10 7.49 4.69
C LEU A 130 -12.00 7.73 3.47
N SER A 131 -13.31 7.86 3.65
CA SER A 131 -14.26 8.12 2.56
C SER A 131 -13.92 9.35 1.72
N PRO A 132 -13.33 10.46 2.24
CA PRO A 132 -12.92 11.57 1.39
C PRO A 132 -11.84 11.19 0.37
N PHE A 133 -10.93 10.26 0.71
CA PHE A 133 -9.88 9.80 -0.21
C PHE A 133 -10.43 8.88 -1.29
N GLN A 134 -11.46 8.09 -0.96
CA GLN A 134 -12.20 7.30 -1.94
C GLN A 134 -12.94 8.21 -2.92
N ALA A 135 -13.70 9.19 -2.42
CA ALA A 135 -14.40 10.15 -3.26
C ALA A 135 -13.43 10.97 -4.14
N PHE A 136 -12.26 11.31 -3.59
CA PHE A 136 -11.18 11.95 -4.34
C PHE A 136 -10.67 11.06 -5.48
N ALA A 137 -10.39 9.78 -5.23
CA ALA A 137 -9.97 8.83 -6.27
C ALA A 137 -10.99 8.75 -7.41
N GLU A 138 -12.26 8.59 -7.08
CA GLU A 138 -13.36 8.55 -8.05
C GLU A 138 -13.45 9.86 -8.85
N LYS A 139 -13.29 11.01 -8.18
CA LYS A 139 -13.31 12.33 -8.82
C LYS A 139 -12.19 12.51 -9.85
N VAL A 140 -11.01 11.94 -9.62
CA VAL A 140 -9.88 12.01 -10.55
C VAL A 140 -9.84 10.87 -11.57
N GLY A 141 -10.83 9.97 -11.55
CA GLY A 141 -10.94 8.85 -12.49
C GLY A 141 -10.13 7.61 -12.09
N PHE A 142 -9.67 7.53 -10.83
CA PHE A 142 -8.92 6.38 -10.31
C PHE A 142 -9.87 5.36 -9.68
N SER A 143 -9.46 4.09 -9.69
CA SER A 143 -10.09 3.06 -8.84
C SER A 143 -9.59 3.21 -7.40
N TYR A 144 -10.35 2.74 -6.41
CA TYR A 144 -9.93 2.78 -5.01
C TYR A 144 -9.72 1.37 -4.45
N ARG A 145 -8.53 1.10 -3.91
CA ARG A 145 -8.19 -0.17 -3.25
C ARG A 145 -8.31 -0.05 -1.74
N LYS A 146 -8.61 -1.18 -1.09
CA LYS A 146 -8.67 -1.29 0.38
C LYS A 146 -7.41 -0.69 1.01
N PRO A 147 -7.53 0.19 2.02
CA PRO A 147 -6.38 0.80 2.66
C PRO A 147 -5.55 -0.21 3.45
N PHE A 148 -4.23 0.02 3.51
CA PHE A 148 -3.31 -0.71 4.37
C PHE A 148 -3.19 0.00 5.72
N ILE A 149 -3.31 -0.77 6.79
CA ILE A 149 -3.46 -0.26 8.14
C ILE A 149 -2.28 -0.69 9.00
N ILE A 150 -1.59 0.29 9.57
CA ILE A 150 -0.47 0.09 10.49
C ILE A 150 -0.91 0.61 11.87
N GLU A 151 -1.34 -0.31 12.71
CA GLU A 151 -1.73 0.01 14.09
C GLU A 151 -0.58 -0.18 15.06
N GLN A 152 -0.47 0.72 16.03
CA GLN A 152 0.37 0.57 17.23
C GLN A 152 1.83 0.21 16.96
N PHE A 153 2.41 0.62 15.83
CA PHE A 153 3.74 0.18 15.40
C PHE A 153 4.83 0.41 16.46
N ASN A 154 4.78 1.53 17.18
CA ASN A 154 5.74 1.85 18.24
C ASN A 154 5.60 0.95 19.49
N TYR A 155 4.49 0.24 19.64
CA TYR A 155 4.23 -0.72 20.71
C TYR A 155 4.45 -2.18 20.28
N GLN A 156 4.78 -2.41 19.00
CA GLN A 156 5.06 -3.74 18.48
C GLN A 156 6.45 -4.23 18.92
N THR A 157 6.57 -5.53 19.13
CA THR A 157 7.87 -6.20 19.27
C THR A 157 8.62 -6.20 17.93
N PRO A 158 9.96 -6.37 17.89
CA PRO A 158 10.72 -6.41 16.64
C PRO A 158 10.16 -7.41 15.62
N LYS A 159 9.77 -8.61 16.07
CA LYS A 159 9.15 -9.63 15.21
C LYS A 159 7.81 -9.20 14.61
N GLN A 160 7.01 -8.43 15.35
CA GLN A 160 5.75 -7.89 14.85
C GLN A 160 5.98 -6.76 13.83
N GLN A 161 7.03 -5.94 14.04
CA GLN A 161 7.43 -4.90 13.09
C GLN A 161 7.92 -5.52 11.78
N GLU A 162 8.77 -6.54 11.84
CA GLU A 162 9.22 -7.32 10.67
C GLU A 162 8.04 -7.92 9.90
N ARG A 163 7.07 -8.51 10.62
CA ARG A 163 5.85 -9.03 10.00
C ARG A 163 5.05 -7.94 9.30
N THR A 164 4.85 -6.80 9.97
CA THR A 164 4.14 -5.65 9.39
C THR A 164 4.84 -5.15 8.13
N LEU A 165 6.19 -5.15 8.11
CA LEU A 165 6.96 -4.79 6.93
C LEU A 165 6.73 -5.78 5.79
N ILE A 166 6.77 -7.09 6.03
CA ILE A 166 6.51 -8.09 5.00
C ILE A 166 5.09 -7.93 4.44
N GLU A 167 4.09 -7.73 5.30
CA GLU A 167 2.70 -7.47 4.90
C GLU A 167 2.58 -6.19 4.06
N TYR A 168 3.28 -5.12 4.46
CA TYR A 168 3.36 -3.87 3.70
C TYR A 168 4.02 -4.06 2.33
N LEU A 169 5.14 -4.79 2.25
CA LEU A 169 5.83 -5.05 0.99
C LEU A 169 4.98 -5.90 0.05
N MET A 170 4.29 -6.93 0.54
CA MET A 170 3.33 -7.69 -0.26
C MET A 170 2.17 -6.81 -0.75
N TYR A 171 1.64 -5.94 0.12
CA TYR A 171 0.58 -5.02 -0.25
C TYR A 171 1.01 -4.06 -1.38
N ILE A 172 2.18 -3.41 -1.24
CA ILE A 172 2.74 -2.54 -2.27
C ILE A 172 3.12 -3.35 -3.52
N ALA A 173 3.55 -4.60 -3.38
CA ALA A 173 3.85 -5.48 -4.51
C ALA A 173 2.60 -5.94 -5.28
N ASP A 174 1.39 -5.72 -4.74
CA ASP A 174 0.13 -6.31 -5.22
C ASP A 174 0.15 -7.85 -5.19
N ALA A 175 0.74 -8.39 -4.13
CA ALA A 175 0.93 -9.82 -3.91
C ALA A 175 0.12 -10.34 -2.70
N ASP A 176 -0.83 -9.56 -2.18
CA ASP A 176 -1.55 -9.88 -0.94
C ASP A 176 -2.99 -10.36 -1.15
N ALA A 177 -3.49 -10.47 -2.38
CA ALA A 177 -4.90 -10.76 -2.63
C ALA A 177 -5.27 -12.25 -2.42
N SER A 178 -4.34 -13.19 -2.62
CA SER A 178 -4.58 -14.62 -2.39
C SER A 178 -3.41 -15.32 -1.69
N PHE A 179 -3.66 -16.52 -1.15
CA PHE A 179 -2.60 -17.37 -0.60
C PHE A 179 -1.53 -17.70 -1.66
N GLU A 180 -1.96 -18.01 -2.88
CA GLU A 180 -1.07 -18.30 -3.99
C GLU A 180 -0.14 -17.12 -4.30
N GLN A 181 -0.69 -15.92 -4.51
CA GLN A 181 0.13 -14.73 -4.81
C GLN A 181 1.13 -14.41 -3.70
N ARG A 182 0.71 -14.54 -2.44
CA ARG A 182 1.59 -14.33 -1.27
C ARG A 182 2.72 -15.34 -1.27
N SER A 183 2.40 -16.61 -1.49
CA SER A 183 3.37 -17.71 -1.51
C SER A 183 4.37 -17.54 -2.65
N GLU A 184 3.91 -17.22 -3.86
CA GLU A 184 4.76 -16.95 -5.02
C GLU A 184 5.71 -15.78 -4.78
N TRP A 185 5.21 -14.68 -4.22
CA TRP A 185 6.05 -13.53 -3.90
C TRP A 185 7.08 -13.86 -2.83
N LEU A 186 6.69 -14.55 -1.76
CA LEU A 186 7.61 -14.99 -0.70
C LEU A 186 8.69 -15.93 -1.24
N LEU A 187 8.33 -16.89 -2.11
CA LEU A 187 9.29 -17.78 -2.77
C LEU A 187 10.29 -16.99 -3.62
N ALA A 188 9.82 -16.01 -4.38
CA ALA A 188 10.69 -15.14 -5.16
C ALA A 188 11.68 -14.37 -4.28
N GLN A 189 11.25 -13.86 -3.11
CA GLN A 189 12.13 -13.19 -2.16
C GLN A 189 13.12 -14.16 -1.48
N LEU A 190 12.66 -15.33 -1.05
CA LEU A 190 13.52 -16.35 -0.43
C LEU A 190 14.61 -16.85 -1.39
N THR A 191 14.32 -16.87 -2.69
CA THR A 191 15.30 -17.23 -3.73
C THR A 191 16.42 -16.18 -3.84
N LYS A 192 16.15 -14.91 -3.58
CA LYS A 192 17.18 -13.85 -3.61
C LYS A 192 18.06 -13.84 -2.37
N ILE A 193 17.53 -14.27 -1.22
CA ILE A 193 18.24 -14.31 0.07
C ILE A 193 19.09 -15.62 0.16
N GLU A 194 19.52 -16.17 -0.97
CA GLU A 194 20.26 -17.43 -1.08
C GLU A 194 21.65 -17.35 -0.44
N GLN A 195 21.72 -17.45 0.89
CA GLN A 195 22.99 -17.53 1.62
C GLN A 195 22.96 -18.44 2.87
N THR A 196 21.83 -19.11 3.19
CA THR A 196 21.76 -19.98 4.39
C THR A 196 21.02 -21.29 4.15
N ALA A 197 21.43 -22.36 4.85
CA ALA A 197 20.73 -23.66 4.79
C ALA A 197 19.26 -23.57 5.24
N ASN A 198 18.94 -22.64 6.15
CA ASN A 198 17.58 -22.46 6.66
C ASN A 198 16.64 -21.84 5.62
N SER A 199 17.12 -20.91 4.78
CA SER A 199 16.27 -20.29 3.74
C SER A 199 15.93 -21.28 2.62
N ALA A 200 16.82 -22.23 2.31
CA ALA A 200 16.54 -23.31 1.36
C ALA A 200 15.41 -24.23 1.87
N ILE A 201 15.49 -24.68 3.14
CA ILE A 201 14.46 -25.54 3.75
C ILE A 201 13.09 -24.84 3.75
N LEU A 202 13.05 -23.56 4.11
CA LEU A 202 11.82 -22.79 4.14
C LEU A 202 11.21 -22.63 2.74
N ARG A 203 12.04 -22.42 1.72
CA ARG A 203 11.59 -22.34 0.33
C ARG A 203 10.97 -23.66 -0.13
N ASP A 204 11.66 -24.78 0.09
CA ASP A 204 11.19 -26.09 -0.33
C ASP A 204 9.86 -26.45 0.35
N TYR A 205 9.74 -26.14 1.65
CA TYR A 205 8.49 -26.32 2.39
C TYR A 205 7.36 -25.45 1.83
N LEU A 206 7.61 -24.16 1.59
CA LEU A 206 6.60 -23.25 1.05
C LEU A 206 6.18 -23.65 -0.38
N GLN A 207 7.12 -24.12 -1.20
CA GLN A 207 6.85 -24.63 -2.54
C GLN A 207 5.92 -25.85 -2.47
N GLN A 208 6.23 -26.81 -1.60
CA GLN A 208 5.39 -27.99 -1.40
C GLN A 208 3.95 -27.62 -0.98
N GLN A 209 3.80 -26.66 -0.06
CA GLN A 209 2.49 -26.19 0.39
C GLN A 209 1.70 -25.46 -0.71
N LEU A 210 2.39 -24.72 -1.58
CA LEU A 210 1.76 -24.08 -2.73
C LEU A 210 1.28 -25.12 -3.75
N ASP A 211 2.06 -26.15 -4.01
CA ASP A 211 1.69 -27.21 -4.95
C ASP A 211 0.50 -28.03 -4.43
N GLU A 212 0.46 -28.32 -3.11
CA GLU A 212 -0.67 -28.96 -2.45
C GLU A 212 -1.94 -28.10 -2.54
N TYR A 213 -1.83 -26.79 -2.28
CA TYR A 213 -2.94 -25.85 -2.42
C TYR A 213 -3.53 -25.86 -3.84
N ARG A 214 -2.67 -25.81 -4.86
CA ARG A 214 -3.08 -25.86 -6.28
C ARG A 214 -3.83 -27.14 -6.64
N LEU A 215 -3.34 -28.28 -6.15
CA LEU A 215 -4.01 -29.56 -6.35
C LEU A 215 -5.40 -29.59 -5.71
N LEU A 216 -5.52 -29.08 -4.47
CA LEU A 216 -6.79 -29.03 -3.77
C LEU A 216 -7.80 -28.10 -4.45
N ASP A 217 -7.35 -26.94 -4.92
CA ASP A 217 -8.19 -25.98 -5.64
C ASP A 217 -8.71 -26.57 -6.97
N ALA A 218 -7.84 -27.24 -7.73
CA ALA A 218 -8.21 -27.95 -8.95
C ALA A 218 -9.26 -29.04 -8.67
N THR A 219 -9.04 -29.86 -7.64
CA THR A 219 -9.96 -30.93 -7.23
C THR A 219 -11.33 -30.37 -6.81
N LEU A 220 -11.34 -29.25 -6.07
CA LEU A 220 -12.59 -28.57 -5.70
C LEU A 220 -13.33 -28.03 -6.93
N GLY A 221 -12.61 -27.57 -7.95
CA GLY A 221 -13.17 -27.15 -9.23
C GLY A 221 -13.88 -28.29 -9.96
N GLU A 222 -13.24 -29.46 -10.05
CA GLU A 222 -13.82 -30.67 -10.65
C GLU A 222 -15.10 -31.11 -9.93
N ILE A 223 -15.07 -31.19 -8.59
CA ILE A 223 -16.23 -31.60 -7.78
C ILE A 223 -17.42 -30.65 -7.95
N LYS A 224 -17.18 -29.35 -8.15
CA LYS A 224 -18.25 -28.37 -8.37
C LYS A 224 -18.90 -28.54 -9.74
N ASN A 225 -18.09 -28.79 -10.78
CA ASN A 225 -18.57 -28.98 -12.14
C ASN A 225 -19.35 -30.29 -12.30
N ASP A 226 -18.99 -31.34 -11.56
CA ASP A 226 -19.70 -32.64 -11.56
C ASP A 226 -21.07 -32.60 -10.85
N ARG A 227 -21.41 -31.50 -10.16
CA ARG A 227 -22.67 -31.31 -9.43
C ARG A 227 -23.72 -30.45 -10.18
N GLU A 228 -23.36 -29.85 -11.30
CA GLU A 228 -24.26 -29.12 -12.21
C GLU A 228 -24.78 -30.02 -13.34
#